data_AF-A0A2V2ZK66-F1
#
_entry.id   AF-A0A2V2ZK66-F1
#
_cell.length_a   1.000
_cell.length_b   1.000
_cell.length_c   1.000
_cell.angle_alpha   90.00
_cell.angle_beta   90.00
_cell.angle_gamma   90.00
#
_symmetry.space_group_name_H-M   'P 1'
#
loop_
_entity.id
_entity.type
_entity.pdbx_description
1 polymer ?
#
loop_
_entity_poly.entity_id
_entity_poly.type
_entity_poly.pdbx_seq_one_letter_code
_entity_poly.pdbx_strand_id
1 'polypeptide(L)'
;MKTFAKYDYYIQLFFIIIGPQAFILGGLSGFVLFYFIVGIPQLVSFLIKLFFKTKKSALYIAYGIVIVPVWIIVTILFTEKHINDFFGYVLMAALLYSPVMAAAYVYDCYTTYESYKSQL
;
A
#
# COMPACT_ATOMS: atom_id res chain seq x y z
N MET A 1 0.37 7.37 -19.26
CA MET A 1 -0.63 7.02 -18.23
C MET A 1 -1.18 5.61 -18.43
N LYS A 2 -1.73 5.25 -19.61
CA LYS A 2 -2.28 3.91 -19.87
C LYS A 2 -1.29 2.76 -19.61
N THR A 3 -0.07 2.88 -20.13
CA THR A 3 1.01 1.88 -19.93
C THR A 3 1.38 1.72 -18.46
N PHE A 4 1.54 2.84 -17.74
CA PHE A 4 1.81 2.80 -16.31
C PHE A 4 0.67 2.14 -15.54
N ALA A 5 -0.59 2.53 -15.78
CA ALA A 5 -1.74 1.96 -15.07
C ALA A 5 -1.84 0.43 -15.25
N LYS A 6 -1.55 -0.06 -16.46
CA LYS A 6 -1.45 -1.50 -16.73
C LYS A 6 -0.37 -2.17 -15.90
N TYR A 7 0.87 -1.70 -15.97
CA TYR A 7 1.98 -2.30 -15.24
C TYR A 7 1.82 -2.18 -13.73
N ASP A 8 1.36 -1.03 -13.26
CA ASP A 8 1.08 -0.79 -11.85
C ASP A 8 0.06 -1.80 -11.32
N TYR A 9 -1.07 -1.99 -11.99
CA TYR A 9 -2.05 -3.00 -11.59
C TYR A 9 -1.43 -4.41 -11.48
N TYR A 10 -0.69 -4.88 -12.49
CA TYR A 10 -0.10 -6.22 -12.45
C TYR A 10 0.99 -6.35 -11.38
N ILE A 11 1.79 -5.30 -11.15
CA ILE A 11 2.79 -5.26 -10.08
C ILE A 11 2.10 -5.34 -8.71
N GLN A 12 1.06 -4.53 -8.48
CA GLN A 12 0.32 -4.58 -7.21
C GLN A 12 -0.36 -5.94 -7.00
N LEU A 13 -0.94 -6.51 -8.06
CA LEU A 13 -1.55 -7.83 -8.03
C LEU A 13 -0.52 -8.93 -7.71
N PHE A 14 0.67 -8.84 -8.29
CA PHE A 14 1.75 -9.76 -7.99
C PHE A 14 2.11 -9.71 -6.49
N PHE A 15 2.39 -8.50 -5.97
CA PHE A 15 2.79 -8.34 -4.57
C PHE A 15 1.70 -8.77 -3.57
N ILE A 16 0.42 -8.51 -3.84
CA ILE A 16 -0.64 -8.94 -2.93
C ILE A 16 -0.87 -10.46 -2.95
N ILE A 17 -0.53 -11.16 -4.04
CA ILE A 17 -0.59 -12.63 -4.13
C ILE A 17 0.60 -13.26 -3.41
N ILE A 18 1.82 -12.72 -3.57
CA ILE A 18 3.02 -13.28 -2.94
C ILE A 18 3.17 -12.86 -1.47
N GLY A 19 2.64 -11.71 -1.08
CA GLY A 19 2.76 -11.15 0.26
C GLY A 19 2.34 -12.14 1.36
N PRO A 20 1.20 -12.85 1.24
CA PRO A 20 0.77 -13.83 2.23
C PRO A 20 1.73 -15.00 2.43
N GLN A 21 2.64 -15.29 1.49
CA GLN A 21 3.66 -16.32 1.67
C GLN A 21 4.63 -15.96 2.83
N ALA A 22 4.73 -14.69 3.21
CA ALA A 22 5.48 -14.25 4.38
C ALA A 22 5.00 -14.88 5.70
N PHE A 23 3.71 -15.21 5.82
CA PHE A 23 3.14 -15.84 7.00
C PHE A 23 3.61 -17.29 7.17
N ILE A 24 3.87 -17.98 6.05
CA ILE A 24 4.36 -19.37 6.05
C ILE A 24 5.80 -19.42 6.57
N LEU A 25 6.61 -18.40 6.25
CA LEU A 25 8.03 -18.36 6.62
C LEU A 25 8.28 -17.77 8.01
N GLY A 26 7.48 -16.80 8.46
CA GLY A 26 7.73 -16.02 9.68
C GLY A 26 6.69 -16.15 10.79
N GLY A 27 5.60 -16.90 10.59
CA GLY A 27 4.49 -16.96 11.56
C GLY A 27 3.91 -15.57 11.84
N LEU A 28 3.77 -15.19 13.12
CA LEU A 28 3.29 -13.86 13.53
C LEU A 28 4.19 -12.71 13.05
N SER A 29 5.52 -12.92 12.98
CA SER A 29 6.44 -11.93 12.40
C SER A 29 6.25 -11.76 10.88
N GLY A 30 5.55 -12.69 10.25
CA GLY A 30 5.10 -12.61 8.87
C GLY A 30 4.21 -11.41 8.57
N PHE A 31 3.50 -10.84 9.57
CA PHE A 31 2.73 -9.59 9.40
C PHE A 31 3.63 -8.41 9.06
N VAL A 32 4.78 -8.31 9.74
CA VAL A 32 5.75 -7.25 9.49
C VAL A 32 6.36 -7.41 8.10
N LEU A 33 6.74 -8.65 7.73
CA LEU A 33 7.24 -8.95 6.39
C LEU A 33 6.22 -8.65 5.29
N PHE A 34 4.96 -9.05 5.47
CA PHE A 34 3.85 -8.71 4.57
C PHE A 34 3.74 -7.20 4.38
N TYR A 35 3.83 -6.43 5.48
CA TYR A 35 3.74 -4.98 5.46
C TYR A 35 4.80 -4.35 4.55
N PHE A 36 6.03 -4.87 4.57
CA PHE A 36 7.10 -4.38 3.70
C PHE A 36 6.97 -4.89 2.25
N ILE A 37 6.70 -6.19 2.06
CA ILE A 37 6.60 -6.81 0.73
C ILE A 37 5.47 -6.20 -0.09
N VAL A 38 4.31 -5.97 0.52
CA VAL A 38 3.14 -5.39 -0.15
C VAL A 38 3.14 -3.88 -0.07
N GLY A 39 3.47 -3.32 1.10
CA GLY A 39 3.29 -1.90 1.35
C GLY A 39 4.33 -1.00 0.68
N ILE A 40 5.61 -1.42 0.53
CA ILE A 40 6.61 -0.61 -0.18
C ILE A 40 6.20 -0.42 -1.65
N PRO A 41 5.91 -1.49 -2.43
CA PRO A 41 5.46 -1.32 -3.82
C PRO A 41 4.19 -0.48 -3.96
N GLN A 42 3.24 -0.59 -3.02
CA GLN A 42 2.03 0.22 -3.02
C GLN A 42 2.33 1.69 -2.70
N LEU A 43 3.21 1.98 -1.75
CA LEU A 43 3.66 3.34 -1.44
C LEU A 43 4.36 3.98 -2.63
N VAL A 44 5.27 3.27 -3.29
CA VAL A 44 5.96 3.77 -4.49
C VAL A 44 4.96 4.10 -5.60
N SER A 45 4.00 3.20 -5.85
CA SER A 45 2.90 3.43 -6.79
C SER A 45 2.09 4.67 -6.44
N PHE A 46 1.71 4.80 -5.16
CA PHE A 46 0.96 5.95 -4.66
C PHE A 46 1.73 7.25 -4.89
N LEU A 47 3.02 7.30 -4.54
CA LEU A 47 3.86 8.47 -4.73
C LEU A 47 3.99 8.85 -6.22
N ILE A 48 4.17 7.88 -7.12
CA ILE A 48 4.22 8.13 -8.57
C ILE A 48 2.88 8.72 -9.05
N LYS A 49 1.76 8.17 -8.59
CA LYS A 49 0.42 8.63 -8.98
C LYS A 49 0.11 10.05 -8.50
N LEU A 50 0.76 10.56 -7.44
CA LEU A 50 0.59 11.96 -7.01
C LEU A 50 0.93 12.95 -8.13
N PHE A 51 1.90 12.63 -8.98
CA PHE A 51 2.35 13.50 -10.07
C PHE A 51 1.45 13.47 -11.31
N PHE A 52 0.45 12.59 -11.36
CA PHE A 52 -0.48 12.54 -12.49
C PHE A 52 -1.60 13.56 -12.33
N LYS A 53 -1.92 14.28 -13.41
CA LYS A 53 -2.98 15.30 -13.45
C LYS A 53 -4.41 14.73 -13.45
N THR A 54 -4.58 13.43 -13.28
CA THR A 54 -5.90 12.79 -13.25
C THR A 54 -6.61 12.97 -11.92
N LYS A 55 -7.94 13.07 -11.97
CA LYS A 55 -8.79 13.04 -10.77
C LYS A 55 -8.50 11.77 -9.98
N LYS A 56 -8.26 11.93 -8.68
CA LYS A 56 -8.02 10.81 -7.76
C LYS A 56 -9.34 10.22 -7.30
N SER A 57 -9.41 8.90 -7.17
CA SER A 57 -10.58 8.23 -6.61
C SER A 57 -10.67 8.44 -5.10
N ALA A 58 -11.84 8.19 -4.52
CA ALA A 58 -12.01 8.20 -3.08
C ALA A 58 -11.15 7.13 -2.39
N LEU A 59 -11.00 5.94 -3.01
CA LEU A 59 -10.16 4.86 -2.48
C LEU A 59 -8.68 5.25 -2.45
N TYR A 60 -8.19 5.91 -3.49
CA TYR A 60 -6.84 6.45 -3.52
C TYR A 60 -6.58 7.46 -2.39
N ILE A 61 -7.54 8.37 -2.17
CA ILE A 61 -7.44 9.39 -1.12
C ILE A 61 -7.48 8.72 0.27
N ALA A 62 -8.41 7.80 0.49
CA ALA A 62 -8.51 7.05 1.74
C ALA A 62 -7.22 6.26 2.04
N TYR A 63 -6.66 5.59 1.03
CA TYR A 63 -5.35 4.94 1.14
C TYR A 63 -4.27 5.92 1.58
N GLY A 64 -4.17 7.08 0.94
CA GLY A 64 -3.20 8.12 1.30
C GLY A 64 -3.33 8.58 2.76
N ILE A 65 -4.55 8.90 3.19
CA ILE A 65 -4.82 9.36 4.57
C ILE A 65 -4.43 8.31 5.60
N VAL A 66 -4.71 7.04 5.33
CA VAL A 66 -4.56 5.96 6.31
C VAL A 66 -3.15 5.37 6.31
N ILE A 67 -2.47 5.31 5.17
CA ILE A 67 -1.20 4.58 5.02
C ILE A 67 0.03 5.50 5.07
N VAL A 68 -0.07 6.75 4.58
CA VAL A 68 1.07 7.68 4.61
C VAL A 68 1.53 7.98 6.05
N PRO A 69 0.65 8.26 7.03
CA PRO A 69 1.07 8.46 8.41
C PRO A 69 1.81 7.25 9.00
N VAL A 70 1.38 6.03 8.64
CA VAL A 70 2.03 4.81 9.11
C VAL A 70 3.46 4.73 8.59
N TRP A 71 3.70 5.02 7.32
CA TRP A 71 5.06 5.04 6.76
C TRP A 71 5.95 6.13 7.36
N ILE A 72 5.39 7.29 7.70
CA ILE A 72 6.11 8.34 8.42
C ILE A 72 6.54 7.84 9.80
N ILE A 73 5.62 7.24 10.56
CA ILE A 73 5.92 6.68 11.89
C ILE A 73 6.96 5.58 11.79
N VAL A 74 6.85 4.68 10.82
CA VAL A 74 7.84 3.61 10.57
C VAL A 74 9.22 4.22 10.28
N THR A 75 9.29 5.29 9.48
CA THR A 75 10.55 5.98 9.17
C THR A 75 11.16 6.59 10.43
N ILE A 76 10.36 7.25 11.27
CA ILE A 76 10.81 7.82 12.56
C ILE A 76 11.32 6.72 13.48
N LEU A 77 10.66 5.56 13.54
CA LEU A 77 11.11 4.44 14.36
C LEU A 77 12.50 3.94 13.93
N PHE A 78 12.79 3.91 12.63
CA PHE A 78 14.11 3.55 12.11
C PHE A 78 15.19 4.59 12.41
N THR A 79 14.84 5.88 12.53
CA THR A 79 15.80 6.95 12.83
C THR A 79 16.02 7.17 14.33
N GLU A 80 14.96 7.17 15.13
CA GLU A 80 14.98 7.60 16.54
C GLU A 80 15.01 6.43 17.54
N LYS A 81 14.93 5.17 17.10
CA LYS A 81 14.89 3.92 17.92
C LYS A 81 13.79 3.85 19.00
N HIS A 82 13.12 4.97 19.28
CA HIS A 82 12.04 5.12 20.24
C HIS A 82 10.91 5.92 19.60
N ILE A 83 9.69 5.43 19.80
CA ILE A 83 8.45 6.14 19.48
C ILE A 83 7.61 6.16 20.75
N ASN A 84 6.75 7.17 20.90
CA ASN A 84 5.83 7.20 22.03
C ASN A 84 4.75 6.09 21.89
N ASP A 85 4.08 5.78 23.00
CA ASP A 85 3.07 4.72 23.05
C ASP A 85 1.92 4.97 22.07
N PHE A 86 1.55 6.24 21.86
CA PHE A 86 0.53 6.63 20.89
C PHE A 86 0.86 6.16 19.46
N PHE A 87 2.08 6.43 18.98
CA PHE A 87 2.54 5.96 17.68
C PHE A 87 2.67 4.44 17.64
N GLY A 88 3.07 3.80 18.74
CA GLY A 88 3.04 2.34 18.87
C GLY A 88 1.64 1.75 18.64
N TYR A 89 0.61 2.34 19.25
CA TYR A 89 -0.77 1.89 19.06
C TYR A 89 -1.27 2.10 17.61
N VAL A 90 -0.89 3.21 16.97
CA VAL A 90 -1.22 3.46 15.56
C VAL A 90 -0.61 2.38 14.66
N LEU A 91 0.67 2.03 14.86
CA LEU A 91 1.32 0.95 14.11
C LEU A 91 0.63 -0.40 14.35
N MET A 92 0.17 -0.66 15.58
CA MET A 92 -0.53 -1.90 15.88
C MET A 92 -1.92 -1.99 15.24
N ALA A 93 -2.67 -0.90 15.25
CA ALA A 93 -3.92 -0.81 14.51
C ALA A 93 -3.70 -1.00 13.00
N ALA A 94 -2.60 -0.47 12.46
CA ALA A 94 -2.26 -0.59 11.05
C ALA A 94 -2.07 -2.04 10.59
N LEU A 95 -1.54 -2.93 11.44
CA LEU A 95 -1.43 -4.35 11.06
C LEU A 95 -2.80 -4.99 10.78
N LEU A 96 -3.88 -4.51 11.40
CA LEU A 96 -5.22 -5.06 11.24
C LEU A 96 -5.90 -4.57 9.96
N TYR A 97 -5.84 -3.27 9.69
CA TYR A 97 -6.53 -2.69 8.52
C TYR A 97 -5.69 -2.73 7.24
N SER A 98 -4.36 -2.84 7.32
CA SER A 98 -3.49 -2.78 6.14
C SER A 98 -3.75 -3.87 5.10
N PRO A 99 -4.07 -5.13 5.44
CA PRO A 99 -4.47 -6.12 4.43
C PRO A 99 -5.71 -5.70 3.63
N VAL A 100 -6.70 -5.13 4.31
CA VAL A 100 -7.93 -4.62 3.67
C VAL A 100 -7.61 -3.42 2.78
N MET A 101 -6.80 -2.49 3.27
CA MET A 101 -6.36 -1.33 2.49
C MET A 101 -5.49 -1.71 1.30
N ALA A 102 -4.66 -2.74 1.43
CA ALA A 102 -3.86 -3.27 0.34
C ALA A 102 -4.75 -3.84 -0.77
N ALA A 103 -5.78 -4.62 -0.41
CA ALA A 103 -6.75 -5.13 -1.38
C ALA A 103 -7.54 -4.00 -2.05
N ALA A 104 -8.00 -3.02 -1.28
CA ALA A 104 -8.68 -1.84 -1.80
C ALA A 104 -7.79 -1.03 -2.78
N TYR A 105 -6.49 -0.93 -2.50
CA TYR A 105 -5.54 -0.26 -3.39
C TYR A 105 -5.33 -1.02 -4.70
N VAL A 106 -5.22 -2.35 -4.68
CA VAL A 106 -5.15 -3.16 -5.90
C VAL A 106 -6.42 -3.00 -6.74
N TYR A 107 -7.58 -2.96 -6.08
CA TYR A 107 -8.86 -2.70 -6.75
C TYR A 107 -8.91 -1.30 -7.38
N ASP A 108 -8.38 -0.27 -6.71
CA ASP A 108 -8.22 1.06 -7.30
C ASP A 108 -7.32 1.06 -8.54
N CYS A 109 -6.21 0.32 -8.51
CA CYS A 109 -5.34 0.13 -9.67
C CYS A 109 -6.09 -0.56 -10.83
N TYR A 110 -6.89 -1.58 -10.53
CA TYR A 110 -7.69 -2.30 -11.51
C TYR A 110 -8.72 -1.38 -12.19
N THR A 111 -9.52 -0.65 -11.41
CA THR A 111 -10.54 0.27 -11.94
C THR A 111 -9.91 1.37 -12.79
N THR A 112 -8.74 1.89 -12.36
CA THR A 112 -7.96 2.85 -13.13
C THR A 112 -7.49 2.24 -14.46
N TYR A 113 -6.96 1.02 -14.44
CA TYR A 113 -6.52 0.31 -15.64
C TYR A 113 -7.68 0.05 -16.62
N GLU A 114 -8.81 -0.49 -16.15
CA GLU A 114 -9.98 -0.76 -16.97
C GLU A 114 -10.55 0.52 -17.59
N SER A 115 -10.61 1.63 -16.85
CA SER A 115 -11.03 2.92 -17.39
C SER A 115 -10.16 3.41 -18.56
N TYR A 116 -8.87 3.08 -18.58
CA TYR A 116 -7.99 3.42 -19.71
C TYR A 116 -8.11 2.46 -20.88
N LYS A 117 -8.49 1.21 -20.60
CA LYS A 117 -8.73 0.16 -21.59
C LYS A 117 -10.06 0.36 -22.32
N SER A 118 -11.11 0.81 -21.64
CA SER A 118 -12.42 1.10 -22.24
C SER A 118 -12.45 2.36 -23.12
N GLN A 119 -11.37 3.15 -23.13
CA GLN A 119 -11.16 4.30 -24.01
C GLN A 119 -10.38 3.92 -25.29
N LEU A 120 -10.51 2.66 -25.75
CA LEU A 120 -10.00 2.11 -27.00
C LEU A 120 -11.19 1.65 -27.83
#